data_AF-A0AAW0GYN2-F1
#
_entry.id   AF-A0AAW0GYN2-F1
#
_cell.length_a   1.000
_cell.length_b   1.000
_cell.length_c   1.000
_cell.angle_alpha   90.00
_cell.angle_beta   90.00
_cell.angle_gamma   90.00
#
_symmetry.space_group_name_H-M   'P 1'
#
loop_
_entity.id
_entity.type
_entity.pdbx_description
1 polymer ?
#
loop_
_entity_poly.entity_id
_entity_poly.type
_entity_poly.pdbx_seq_one_letter_code
_entity_poly.pdbx_strand_id
1 'polypeptide(L)' 'MTEREKAKQIEKLMAKSAKPKQKKEIKIVVAKGAHKGLKGRPKGVKGRYVMVDSRMKKEVRAQKRKEKANKKRKRT' A
#
# COMPACT_ATOMS: atom_id res chain seq x y z
N MET A 1 -10.93 27.88 -31.31
CA MET A 1 -9.58 27.45 -30.86
C MET A 1 -8.64 28.64 -30.89
N THR A 2 -8.83 29.54 -29.95
CA THR A 2 -7.92 30.67 -29.75
C THR A 2 -6.60 30.16 -29.16
N GLU A 3 -5.49 30.88 -29.35
CA GLU A 3 -4.20 30.49 -28.79
C GLU A 3 -4.24 30.34 -27.27
N ARG A 4 -5.05 31.18 -26.62
CA ARG A 4 -5.30 31.11 -25.17
C ARG A 4 -5.98 29.81 -24.75
N GLU A 5 -6.90 29.28 -25.56
CA GLU A 5 -7.51 27.96 -25.32
C GLU A 5 -6.51 26.82 -25.51
N LYS A 6 -5.64 26.92 -26.52
CA LYS A 6 -4.56 25.95 -26.77
C LYS A 6 -3.56 25.94 -25.61
N ALA A 7 -3.14 27.10 -25.13
CA ALA A 7 -2.24 27.24 -23.99
C ALA A 7 -2.83 26.60 -22.73
N LYS A 8 -4.11 26.87 -22.43
CA LYS A 8 -4.83 26.25 -21.30
C LYS A 8 -4.93 24.72 -21.45
N GLN A 9 -5.07 24.19 -22.67
CA GLN A 9 -5.08 22.76 -22.92
C GLN A 9 -3.72 22.12 -22.66
N ILE A 10 -2.63 22.75 -23.12
CA ILE A 10 -1.25 22.29 -22.89
C ILE A 10 -0.95 22.28 -21.39
N GLU A 11 -1.28 23.35 -20.68
CA GLU A 11 -1.10 23.47 -19.23
C GLU A 11 -1.85 22.36 -18.48
N LYS A 12 -3.10 22.08 -18.86
CA LYS A 12 -3.91 21.01 -18.26
C LYS A 12 -3.35 19.61 -18.55
N LEU A 13 -2.72 19.41 -19.70
CA LEU A 13 -2.08 18.14 -20.06
C LEU A 13 -0.80 17.93 -19.23
N MET A 14 0.04 18.96 -19.14
CA MET A 14 1.27 18.95 -18.33
C MET A 14 0.96 18.74 -16.84
N ALA A 15 -0.07 19.40 -16.32
CA ALA A 15 -0.50 19.22 -14.93
C ALA A 15 -1.06 17.82 -14.64
N LYS A 16 -1.57 17.09 -15.64
CA LYS A 16 -2.03 15.70 -15.48
C LYS A 16 -0.87 14.70 -15.54
N SER A 17 0.12 14.94 -16.40
CA SER A 17 1.29 14.04 -16.53
C SER A 17 2.25 14.16 -15.35
N ALA A 18 2.36 15.35 -14.73
CA ALA A 18 3.18 15.58 -13.54
C ALA A 18 2.61 14.97 -12.24
N LYS A 19 1.35 14.50 -12.24
CA LYS A 19 0.75 13.91 -11.03
C LYS A 19 1.35 12.53 -10.75
N PRO A 20 1.88 12.29 -9.53
CA PRO A 20 2.38 10.97 -9.18
C PRO A 20 1.25 9.95 -9.21
N LYS A 21 1.50 8.80 -9.84
CA LYS A 21 0.53 7.70 -9.86
C LYS A 21 0.25 7.27 -8.41
N GLN A 22 -1.02 7.29 -8.02
CA GLN A 22 -1.44 6.83 -6.70
C GLN A 22 -1.00 5.37 -6.50
N LYS A 23 -0.31 5.09 -5.38
CA LYS A 23 0.11 3.74 -5.03
C LYS A 23 -1.14 2.89 -4.84
N LYS A 24 -1.34 1.90 -5.72
CA LYS A 24 -2.45 0.95 -5.60
C LYS A 24 -2.38 0.27 -4.24
N GLU A 25 -3.48 0.30 -3.50
CA GLU A 25 -3.57 -0.34 -2.19
C GLU A 25 -3.33 -1.85 -2.31
N ILE A 26 -2.53 -2.38 -1.39
CA ILE A 26 -2.18 -3.80 -1.34
C ILE A 26 -3.25 -4.52 -0.53
N LYS A 27 -3.90 -5.51 -1.12
CA LYS A 27 -4.94 -6.29 -0.44
C LYS A 27 -4.33 -7.20 0.62
N ILE A 28 -4.90 -7.18 1.82
CA ILE A 28 -4.49 -8.06 2.93
C ILE A 28 -5.38 -9.29 2.94
N VAL A 29 -4.78 -10.47 2.84
CA VAL A 29 -5.47 -11.76 2.86
C VAL A 29 -5.10 -12.51 4.12
N VAL A 30 -6.08 -12.97 4.89
CA VAL A 30 -5.83 -13.77 6.09
C VAL A 30 -5.71 -15.24 5.72
N ALA A 31 -4.63 -15.90 6.16
CA ALA A 31 -4.38 -17.33 5.93
C ALA A 31 -5.27 -18.21 6.85
N LYS A 32 -6.59 -18.15 6.66
CA LYS A 32 -7.59 -18.96 7.36
C LYS A 32 -8.46 -19.72 6.36
N GLY A 33 -8.99 -20.88 6.76
CA GLY A 33 -9.90 -21.68 5.93
C GLY A 33 -9.26 -22.04 4.58
N ALA A 34 -9.98 -21.75 3.49
CA ALA A 34 -9.55 -22.02 2.11
C ALA A 34 -8.24 -21.31 1.70
N HIS A 35 -7.78 -20.33 2.46
CA HIS A 35 -6.51 -19.62 2.21
C HIS A 35 -5.34 -20.12 3.06
N LYS A 36 -5.55 -21.12 3.91
CA LYS A 36 -4.51 -21.72 4.76
C LYS A 36 -3.73 -22.77 3.96
N GLY A 37 -2.39 -22.68 3.98
CA GLY A 37 -1.54 -23.66 3.29
C GLY A 37 -1.56 -23.59 1.76
N LEU A 38 -2.13 -22.51 1.20
CA LEU A 38 -2.09 -22.29 -0.23
C LEU A 38 -0.64 -22.07 -0.69
N LYS A 39 -0.17 -22.94 -1.58
CA LYS A 39 1.12 -22.77 -2.27
C LYS A 39 1.06 -21.67 -3.34
N GLY A 40 -0.12 -21.44 -3.89
CA GLY A 40 -0.37 -20.50 -4.97
C GLY A 40 -1.11 -19.23 -4.55
N ARG A 41 -1.54 -18.48 -5.55
CA ARG A 41 -2.27 -17.23 -5.36
C ARG A 41 -3.67 -17.47 -4.80
N PRO A 42 -4.11 -16.71 -3.77
CA PRO A 42 -5.46 -16.83 -3.23
C PRO A 42 -6.51 -16.44 -4.29
N LYS A 43 -7.57 -17.25 -4.41
CA LYS A 43 -8.71 -16.98 -5.29
C LYS A 43 -9.37 -15.65 -4.90
N GLY A 44 -9.82 -14.88 -5.89
CA GLY A 44 -10.52 -13.61 -5.70
C GLY A 44 -9.63 -12.37 -5.52
N VAL A 45 -8.31 -12.52 -5.45
CA VAL A 45 -7.38 -11.39 -5.33
C VAL A 45 -6.65 -11.18 -6.65
N LYS A 46 -6.91 -10.04 -7.31
CA LYS A 46 -6.18 -9.57 -8.50
C LYS A 46 -5.14 -8.51 -8.06
N GLY A 47 -3.89 -8.59 -8.52
CA GLY A 47 -2.83 -7.60 -8.23
C GLY A 47 -1.86 -7.94 -7.09
N ARG A 48 -1.34 -6.95 -6.36
CA ARG A 48 -0.43 -7.22 -5.22
C ARG A 48 -1.24 -7.58 -3.97
N TYR A 49 -0.75 -8.53 -3.19
CA TYR A 49 -1.37 -8.92 -1.94
C TYR A 49 -0.32 -9.25 -0.88
N VAL A 50 -0.72 -9.10 0.39
CA VAL A 50 0.05 -9.58 1.54
C VAL A 50 -0.78 -10.64 2.22
N MET A 51 -0.22 -11.85 2.30
CA MET A 51 -0.81 -12.92 3.09
C MET A 51 -0.38 -12.73 4.54
N VAL A 52 -1.34 -12.74 5.47
CA VAL A 52 -1.10 -12.55 6.89
C VAL A 52 -1.56 -13.79 7.63
N ASP A 53 -0.66 -14.37 8.42
CA ASP A 53 -0.97 -15.42 9.37
C ASP A 53 -1.09 -14.86 10.81
N SER A 54 -1.42 -15.73 11.76
CA SER A 54 -1.56 -15.33 13.17
C SER A 54 -0.23 -15.00 13.85
N ARG A 55 0.87 -15.62 13.42
CA ARG A 55 2.21 -15.42 14.00
C ARG A 55 2.80 -14.08 13.57
N MET A 56 2.75 -13.78 12.29
CA MET A 56 3.13 -12.50 11.70
C MET A 56 2.40 -11.34 12.37
N LYS A 57 1.09 -11.48 12.65
CA LYS A 57 0.33 -10.46 13.41
C LYS A 57 0.92 -10.22 14.80
N LYS A 58 1.35 -11.28 15.50
CA LYS A 58 1.97 -11.19 16.83
C LYS A 58 3.36 -10.57 16.75
N GLU A 59 4.17 -10.97 15.78
CA GLU A 59 5.53 -10.47 15.56
C GLU A 59 5.54 -8.98 15.22
N VAL A 60 4.72 -8.55 14.24
CA VAL A 60 4.58 -7.13 13.87
C VAL A 60 4.10 -6.31 15.07
N ARG A 61 3.20 -6.85 15.89
CA ARG A 61 2.76 -6.17 17.11
C ARG A 61 3.89 -6.04 18.14
N ALA A 62 4.69 -7.09 18.33
CA ALA A 62 5.84 -7.05 19.24
C ALA A 62 6.91 -6.05 18.74
N GLN A 63 7.21 -6.04 17.45
CA GLN A 63 8.12 -5.09 16.82
C GLN A 63 7.64 -3.65 17.04
N LYS A 64 6.37 -3.35 16.75
CA LYS A 64 5.78 -2.02 17.00
C LYS A 64 5.84 -1.60 18.46
N ARG A 65 5.71 -2.53 19.42
CA ARG A 65 5.88 -2.22 20.85
C ARG A 65 7.33 -1.85 21.18
N LYS A 66 8.31 -2.63 20.68
CA LYS A 66 9.74 -2.35 20.87
C LYS A 66 10.13 -1.00 20.25
N GLU A 67 9.69 -0.71 19.03
CA GLU A 67 9.92 0.57 18.35
C GLU A 67 9.34 1.75 19.15
N LYS A 68 8.12 1.62 19.67
CA LYS A 68 7.51 2.64 20.55
C LYS A 68 8.30 2.84 21.83
N ALA A 69 8.76 1.77 22.48
CA ALA A 69 9.56 1.87 23.69
C ALA A 69 10.91 2.55 23.42
N ASN A 70 11.60 2.14 22.35
CA ASN A 70 12.89 2.71 21.95
C ASN A 70 12.77 4.19 21.53
N LYS A 71 11.70 4.58 20.84
CA LYS A 71 11.45 5.98 20.48
C LYS A 71 11.24 6.87 21.72
N LYS A 72 10.63 6.36 22.78
CA LYS A 72 10.51 7.09 24.06
C LYS A 72 11.87 7.24 24.76
N ARG A 73 12.73 6.22 24.70
CA ARG A 73 14.07 6.26 25.29
C ARG A 73 15.04 7.22 24.60
N LYS A 74 14.88 7.45 23.29
CA LYS A 74 15.72 8.39 22.51
C LYS A 74 15.33 9.87 22.65
N ARG A 75 14.34 10.20 23.49
CA ARG A 75 13.85 11.58 23.67
C ARG A 75 14.50 12.34 24.84
N THR A 76 15.45 11.70 25.52
CA THR A 76 16.44 12.31 26.41
C THR A 76 17.76 12.34 25.68
#